data_AF-A0A947C6D2-F1
#
_entry.id   AF-A0A947C6D2-F1
#
_cell.length_a   1.000
_cell.length_b   1.000
_cell.length_c   1.000
_cell.angle_alpha   90.00
_cell.angle_beta   90.00
_cell.angle_gamma   90.00
#
_symmetry.space_group_name_H-M   'P 1'
#
loop_
_entity.id
_entity.type
_entity.pdbx_description
1 polymer ?
#
loop_
_entity_poly.entity_id
_entity_poly.type
_entity_poly.pdbx_seq_one_letter_code
_entity_poly.pdbx_strand_id
1 'polypeptide(L)' 'MIKIKTRQAVSNIQWPDTVHPLLQRIYSARHVEQIDDIELSLKKLLPPDRLAGLEDAVSLLV' A
#
# COMPACT_ATOMS: atom_id res chain seq x y z
N MET A 1 11.80 -17.35 -24.90
CA MET A 1 12.62 -16.36 -24.17
C MET A 1 11.70 -15.45 -23.38
N ILE A 2 11.70 -15.53 -22.04
CA ILE A 2 10.95 -14.60 -21.19
C ILE A 2 11.76 -13.30 -21.09
N LYS A 3 11.21 -12.18 -21.55
CA LYS A 3 11.80 -10.84 -21.34
C LYS A 3 11.25 -10.29 -20.03
N ILE A 4 12.10 -10.12 -19.02
CA ILE A 4 11.71 -9.51 -17.75
C ILE A 4 11.65 -7.99 -17.96
N LYS A 5 10.48 -7.37 -17.78
CA LYS A 5 10.33 -5.92 -17.72
C LYS A 5 10.25 -5.47 -16.26
N THR A 6 11.04 -4.48 -15.88
CA THR A 6 10.95 -3.82 -14.57
C THR A 6 9.89 -2.72 -14.62
N ARG A 7 9.24 -2.45 -13.48
CA ARG A 7 8.37 -1.28 -13.31
C ARG A 7 9.22 -0.01 -13.24
N GLN A 8 8.75 1.09 -13.84
CA GLN A 8 9.38 2.39 -13.65
C GLN A 8 9.13 2.87 -12.22
N ALA A 9 10.18 3.34 -11.57
CA ALA A 9 10.09 3.82 -10.20
C ALA A 9 9.65 5.29 -10.19
N VAL A 10 8.77 5.64 -9.25
CA VAL A 10 8.41 7.04 -8.99
C VAL A 10 9.61 7.74 -8.35
N SER A 11 10.16 8.75 -9.02
CA SER A 11 11.45 9.38 -8.68
C SER A 11 11.33 10.66 -7.86
N ASN A 12 10.14 11.23 -7.72
CA ASN A 12 9.95 12.57 -7.14
C ASN A 12 9.41 12.57 -5.70
N ILE A 13 9.57 11.46 -4.98
CA ILE A 13 9.12 11.32 -3.59
C ILE A 13 10.24 11.79 -2.68
N GLN A 14 9.95 12.79 -1.84
CA GLN A 14 10.83 13.18 -0.75
C GLN A 14 10.73 12.11 0.34
N TRP A 15 11.81 11.37 0.60
CA TRP A 15 11.83 10.35 1.65
C TRP A 15 12.35 10.92 2.98
N PRO A 16 11.77 10.55 4.13
CA PRO A 16 12.34 10.86 5.44
C PRO A 16 13.67 10.14 5.65
N ASP A 17 14.58 10.74 6.42
CA ASP A 17 15.89 10.15 6.77
C ASP A 17 15.77 8.84 7.55
N THR A 18 14.60 8.55 8.12
CA THR A 18 14.30 7.31 8.83
C THR A 18 14.08 6.12 7.89
N VAL A 19 13.79 6.36 6.60
CA VAL A 19 13.50 5.30 5.64
C VAL A 19 14.77 4.88 4.93
N HIS A 20 15.19 3.62 5.13
CA HIS A 20 16.42 3.09 4.54
C HIS A 20 16.42 3.18 3.00
N PRO A 21 17.54 3.55 2.32
CA PRO A 21 17.59 3.74 0.86
C PRO A 21 17.12 2.54 0.03
N LEU A 22 17.34 1.32 0.51
CA LEU A 22 16.81 0.10 -0.12
C LEU A 22 15.27 0.09 -0.12
N LEU A 23 14.64 0.49 0.98
CA LEU A 23 13.20 0.56 1.10
C LEU A 23 12.62 1.66 0.21
N GLN A 24 13.26 2.82 0.14
CA GLN A 24 12.90 3.89 -0.79
C GLN A 24 12.82 3.36 -2.24
N ARG A 25 13.85 2.63 -2.69
CA ARG A 25 13.86 1.99 -4.02
C ARG A 25 12.73 0.98 -4.21
N ILE A 26 12.46 0.15 -3.20
CA ILE A 26 11.43 -0.89 -3.24
C ILE A 26 10.02 -0.29 -3.30
N TYR A 27 9.77 0.78 -2.54
CA TYR A 27 8.49 1.47 -2.49
C TYR A 27 8.25 2.33 -3.73
N SER A 28 9.27 3.03 -4.24
CA SER A 28 9.17 3.76 -5.50
C SER A 28 8.81 2.86 -6.69
N ALA A 29 9.21 1.59 -6.69
CA ALA A 29 8.84 0.61 -7.73
C ALA A 29 7.43 0.01 -7.57
N ARG A 30 6.73 0.30 -6.46
CA ARG A 30 5.39 -0.19 -6.14
C ARG A 30 4.27 0.82 -6.44
N HIS A 31 4.59 1.94 -7.08
CA HIS A 31 3.66 3.06 -7.29
C HIS A 31 3.17 3.66 -5.96
N VAL A 32 4.04 3.69 -4.95
CA VAL A 32 3.86 4.60 -3.83
C VAL A 32 4.05 6.01 -4.38
N GLU A 33 3.11 6.92 -4.13
CA GLU A 33 3.16 8.31 -4.62
C GLU A 33 3.51 9.28 -3.49
N GLN A 34 3.17 8.92 -2.26
CA GLN A 34 3.43 9.70 -1.05
C GLN A 34 3.83 8.79 0.11
N ILE A 35 4.56 9.34 1.09
CA ILE A 35 4.99 8.62 2.30
C ILE A 35 3.78 8.02 3.03
N ASP A 36 2.63 8.68 2.95
CA ASP A 36 1.43 8.22 3.60
C ASP A 36 0.92 6.86 3.07
N ASP A 37 1.28 6.46 1.85
CA ASP A 37 0.81 5.19 1.27
C ASP A 37 1.53 3.97 1.89
N ILE A 38 2.65 4.17 2.60
CA ILE A 38 3.37 3.08 3.27
C ILE A 38 2.95 2.88 4.73
N GLU A 39 2.02 3.70 5.23
CA GLU A 39 1.49 3.58 6.59
C GLU A 39 0.42 2.47 6.65
N LEU A 40 0.72 1.41 7.41
CA LEU A 40 -0.09 0.19 7.49
C LEU A 40 -0.81 0.02 8.84
N SER A 41 -0.76 1.02 9.73
CA SER A 41 -1.51 0.96 10.97
C SER A 41 -3.02 0.88 10.72
N LEU A 42 -3.72 0.28 11.68
CA LEU A 42 -5.19 0.15 11.66
C LEU A 42 -5.90 1.50 11.50
N LYS A 43 -5.24 2.62 11.83
CA LYS A 43 -5.77 3.97 11.67
C LYS A 43 -6.10 4.33 10.21
N LYS A 44 -5.42 3.71 9.24
CA LYS A 44 -5.66 3.92 7.80
C LYS A 44 -6.56 2.85 7.17
N LEU A 45 -6.96 1.83 7.92
CA LEU A 45 -7.90 0.85 7.41
C LEU A 45 -9.31 1.43 7.37
N LEU A 46 -10.10 0.94 6.40
CA LEU A 46 -11.52 1.24 6.35
C LEU A 46 -12.18 0.67 7.62
N PRO A 47 -12.98 1.47 8.35
CA PRO A 47 -13.79 0.97 9.45
C PRO A 47 -14.65 -0.23 8.99
N PRO A 48 -14.79 -1.29 9.82
CA PRO A 48 -15.54 -2.49 9.42
C PRO A 48 -16.96 -2.17 8.93
N ASP A 49 -17.67 -1.27 9.60
CA ASP A 49 -19.03 -0.79 9.27
C ASP A 49 -19.16 -0.12 7.89
N ARG A 50 -18.03 0.17 7.22
CA ARG A 50 -18.01 0.71 5.86
C ARG A 50 -17.65 -0.33 4.80
N LEU A 51 -17.38 -1.57 5.19
CA LEU A 51 -17.12 -2.67 4.25
C LEU A 51 -18.45 -3.10 3.63
N ALA A 52 -18.55 -2.98 2.31
CA ALA A 52 -19.76 -3.33 1.58
C ALA A 52 -20.16 -4.80 1.83
N GLY A 53 -21.41 -5.01 2.26
CA GLY A 53 -21.98 -6.34 2.51
C GLY A 53 -21.47 -7.02 3.79
N LEU A 54 -20.84 -6.28 4.71
CA LEU A 54 -20.35 -6.86 5.95
C LEU A 54 -21.50 -7.45 6.78
N GLU A 55 -22.56 -6.69 7.00
CA GLU A 55 -23.71 -7.11 7.80
C GLU A 55 -24.37 -8.37 7.22
N ASP A 56 -24.57 -8.38 5.90
CA ASP A 56 -25.13 -9.53 5.18
C ASP A 56 -24.24 -10.77 5.33
N ALA A 57 -22.92 -10.62 5.18
CA ALA A 57 -21.98 -11.72 5.33
C ALA A 57 -21.94 -12.27 6.77
N VAL A 58 -22.02 -11.39 7.77
CA VAL A 58 -22.07 -11.78 9.19
C VAL A 58 -23.35 -12.58 9.48
N SER A 59 -24.47 -12.22 8.87
CA SER A 59 -25.74 -12.93 9.06
C SER A 59 -25.70 -14.41 8.62
N LEU A 60 -24.80 -14.77 7.69
CA LEU A 60 -24.63 -16.13 7.19
C LEU A 60 -23.85 -17.05 8.14
N LEU A 61 -23.18 -16.51 9.16
CA LEU A 61 -22.34 -17.27 10.09
C LEU A 61 -23.11 -17.80 11.32
N VAL A 62 -24.40 -17.47 11.42
CA VAL A 62 -25.30 -17.84 12.52
C VAL A 62 -26.15 -19.04 12.11
#